data_AF-A0A1I3RZN7-F1
#
_entry.id   AF-A0A1I3RZN7-F1
#
_cell.length_a   1.000
_cell.length_b   1.000
_cell.length_c   1.000
_cell.angle_alpha   90.00
_cell.angle_beta   90.00
_cell.angle_gamma   90.00
#
_symmetry.space_group_name_H-M   'P 1'
#
loop_
_entity.id
_entity.type
_entity.pdbx_description
1 polymer ?
#
loop_
_entity_poly.entity_id
_entity_poly.type
_entity_poly.pdbx_seq_one_letter_code
_entity_poly.pdbx_strand_id
1 'polypeptide(L)'
;MKRFWAIMLCMVWVLVLAPTAVFAADEHFAFREVKIKETKVEYLVTGEAKVFEGTYHYLVRAGKQVLVKGHGRATAGAPKWGKWQQKITLSKEQIKGKKNVTLELYEKSAKDGKAVNQLIIPLNHPFGKEYQNRAFRHVKVAEPNVIYVVTGKARVFEGVYSYIVEDGHDVLVKGSGQASAAAPAWGTFKQEIAIKKSKLPHNGSIILTLYQKDLSGRGAHLHSYSLQLDQFPW
;
A
#
# COMPACT_ATOMS: atom_id res chain seq x y z
N MET A 1 70.48 49.20 42.92
CA MET A 1 69.49 49.97 42.15
C MET A 1 68.76 49.04 41.19
N LYS A 2 67.41 49.05 41.27
CA LYS A 2 66.40 48.56 40.32
C LYS A 2 66.34 47.05 39.99
N ARG A 3 65.39 46.39 40.66
CA ARG A 3 64.72 45.13 40.28
C ARG A 3 63.53 45.42 39.34
N PHE A 4 62.92 44.35 38.83
CA PHE A 4 61.62 44.18 38.14
C PHE A 4 61.72 43.97 36.62
N TRP A 5 61.62 42.73 36.10
CA TRP A 5 60.49 41.77 35.92
C TRP A 5 59.87 41.89 34.53
N ALA A 6 60.11 40.87 33.70
CA ALA A 6 59.51 40.73 32.38
C ALA A 6 58.05 40.33 32.52
N ILE A 7 57.13 41.17 32.03
CA ILE A 7 55.71 40.84 31.91
C ILE A 7 55.50 40.25 30.52
N MET A 8 55.29 38.94 30.48
CA MET A 8 54.83 38.18 29.32
C MET A 8 53.32 38.42 29.16
N LEU A 9 52.93 39.15 28.11
CA LEU A 9 51.53 39.42 27.78
C LEU A 9 50.96 38.19 27.06
N CYS A 10 50.18 37.37 27.78
CA CYS A 10 49.46 36.23 27.22
C CYS A 10 48.14 36.72 26.62
N MET A 11 48.05 36.78 25.29
CA MET A 11 46.84 37.15 24.57
C MET A 11 45.87 35.96 24.58
N VAL A 12 44.92 35.95 25.52
CA VAL A 12 43.85 34.95 25.58
C VAL A 12 42.81 35.30 24.52
N TRP A 13 42.75 34.49 23.44
CA TRP A 13 41.62 34.49 22.51
C TRP A 13 40.44 33.78 23.18
N VAL A 14 39.42 34.55 23.56
CA VAL A 14 38.13 33.99 23.98
C VAL A 14 37.36 33.61 22.72
N LEU A 15 37.34 32.32 22.40
CA LEU A 15 36.48 31.76 21.37
C LEU A 15 35.05 31.74 21.91
N VAL A 16 34.22 32.69 21.51
CA VAL A 16 32.78 32.68 21.81
C VAL A 16 32.14 31.59 20.93
N LEU A 17 31.91 30.41 21.50
CA LEU A 17 31.03 29.39 20.93
C LEU A 17 29.60 29.93 20.99
N ALA A 18 29.12 30.49 19.88
CA ALA A 18 27.69 30.69 19.69
C ALA A 18 27.00 29.33 19.75
N PRO A 19 25.95 29.15 20.58
CA PRO A 19 25.16 27.92 20.52
C PRO A 19 24.55 27.84 19.13
N THR A 20 24.93 26.81 18.37
CA THR A 20 24.19 26.43 17.17
C THR A 20 22.78 26.08 17.63
N ALA A 21 21.83 26.96 17.35
CA ALA A 21 20.43 26.64 17.46
C ALA A 21 20.16 25.41 16.58
N VAL A 22 19.97 24.26 17.23
CA VAL A 22 19.40 23.09 16.57
C VAL A 22 17.95 23.46 16.32
N PHE A 23 17.62 23.87 15.10
CA PHE A 23 16.24 24.03 14.67
C PHE A 23 15.56 22.67 14.81
N ALA A 24 14.71 22.52 15.83
CA ALA A 24 13.80 21.38 15.91
C ALA A 24 12.97 21.39 14.62
N ALA A 25 12.96 20.29 13.87
CA ALA A 25 12.13 20.16 12.69
C ALA A 25 10.68 20.48 13.09
N ASP A 26 10.09 21.51 12.48
CA ASP A 26 8.72 21.96 12.79
C ASP A 26 7.75 20.78 12.71
N GLU A 27 7.25 20.31 13.88
CA GLU A 27 6.20 19.30 13.91
C GLU A 27 4.93 19.90 13.28
N HIS A 28 4.39 19.24 12.26
CA HIS A 28 3.17 19.70 11.61
C HIS A 28 1.98 19.69 12.59
N PHE A 29 1.24 20.81 12.66
CA PHE A 29 0.29 21.10 13.73
C PHE A 29 -0.80 20.03 13.95
N ALA A 30 -1.28 19.40 12.89
CA ALA A 30 -2.42 18.47 12.94
C ALA A 30 -2.07 17.01 12.62
N PHE A 31 -0.89 16.73 12.06
CA PHE A 31 -0.50 15.40 11.58
C PHE A 31 0.98 15.17 11.85
N ARG A 32 1.34 14.02 12.40
CA ARG A 32 2.73 13.64 12.62
C ARG A 32 2.92 12.13 12.53
N GLU A 33 4.19 11.71 12.41
CA GLU A 33 4.57 10.31 12.25
C GLU A 33 3.84 9.61 11.07
N VAL A 34 3.42 10.38 10.07
CA VAL A 34 2.69 9.88 8.91
C VAL A 34 3.67 9.13 8.01
N LYS A 35 3.37 7.86 7.74
CA LYS A 35 4.20 6.99 6.92
C LYS A 35 3.37 5.96 6.19
N ILE A 36 3.90 5.50 5.07
CA ILE A 36 3.40 4.32 4.37
C ILE A 36 3.89 3.09 5.15
N LYS A 37 2.96 2.32 5.70
CA LYS A 37 3.29 1.07 6.39
C LYS A 37 3.62 -0.02 5.38
N GLU A 38 2.82 -0.13 4.33
CA GLU A 38 2.96 -1.13 3.28
C GLU A 38 2.12 -0.74 2.06
N THR A 39 2.52 -1.22 0.88
CA THR A 39 1.73 -1.11 -0.35
C THR A 39 1.41 -2.50 -0.86
N LYS A 40 0.13 -2.75 -1.15
CA LYS A 40 -0.39 -4.06 -1.59
C LYS A 40 -1.04 -3.95 -2.95
N VAL A 41 -1.11 -5.06 -3.65
CA VAL A 41 -1.94 -5.24 -4.84
C VAL A 41 -2.91 -6.37 -4.58
N GLU A 42 -4.20 -6.07 -4.70
CA GLU A 42 -5.28 -7.03 -4.49
C GLU A 42 -5.90 -7.42 -5.83
N TYR A 43 -5.83 -8.71 -6.14
CA TYR A 43 -6.48 -9.32 -7.28
C TYR A 43 -7.74 -10.05 -6.83
N LEU A 44 -8.81 -9.87 -7.58
CA LEU A 44 -10.03 -10.66 -7.45
C LEU A 44 -10.10 -11.62 -8.63
N VAL A 45 -10.12 -12.92 -8.34
CA VAL A 45 -10.24 -13.96 -9.35
C VAL A 45 -11.53 -14.73 -9.10
N THR A 46 -12.32 -14.91 -10.15
CA THR A 46 -13.61 -15.61 -10.09
C THR A 46 -13.62 -16.70 -11.14
N GLY A 47 -14.39 -17.75 -10.90
CA GLY A 47 -14.63 -18.77 -11.91
C GLY A 47 -15.52 -19.89 -11.40
N GLU A 48 -15.55 -20.97 -12.16
CA GLU A 48 -16.17 -22.22 -11.77
C GLU A 48 -15.14 -23.34 -11.75
N ALA A 49 -15.30 -24.29 -10.83
CA ALA A 49 -14.45 -25.45 -10.70
C ALA A 49 -15.30 -26.72 -10.62
N LYS A 50 -14.83 -27.77 -11.27
CA LYS A 50 -15.32 -29.14 -11.17
C LYS A 50 -14.14 -30.00 -10.75
N VAL A 51 -13.90 -30.03 -9.44
CA VAL A 51 -12.78 -30.69 -8.77
C VAL A 51 -13.30 -31.53 -7.61
N PHE A 52 -12.53 -32.52 -7.17
CA PHE A 52 -12.90 -33.41 -6.06
C PHE A 52 -13.27 -32.60 -4.80
N GLU A 53 -14.45 -32.88 -4.24
CA GLU A 53 -15.04 -32.16 -3.10
C GLU A 53 -15.18 -30.63 -3.26
N GLY A 54 -14.99 -30.10 -4.47
CA GLY A 54 -15.00 -28.67 -4.74
C GLY A 54 -13.73 -27.95 -4.27
N THR A 55 -12.73 -28.68 -3.76
CA THR A 55 -11.49 -28.10 -3.24
C THR A 55 -10.48 -27.90 -4.36
N TYR A 56 -10.09 -26.65 -4.58
CA TYR A 56 -8.99 -26.30 -5.47
C TYR A 56 -7.83 -25.72 -4.67
N HIS A 57 -6.63 -25.88 -5.23
CA HIS A 57 -5.42 -25.27 -4.72
C HIS A 57 -4.95 -24.18 -5.66
N TYR A 58 -4.23 -23.23 -5.10
CA TYR A 58 -3.60 -22.20 -5.90
C TYR A 58 -2.23 -21.84 -5.38
N LEU A 59 -1.42 -21.34 -6.29
CA LEU A 59 -0.18 -20.65 -5.97
C LEU A 59 0.06 -19.51 -6.95
N VAL A 60 0.73 -18.47 -6.47
CA VAL A 60 1.15 -17.33 -7.27
C VAL A 60 2.66 -17.41 -7.43
N ARG A 61 3.15 -17.31 -8.65
CA ARG A 61 4.58 -17.33 -8.96
C ARG A 61 5.03 -16.07 -9.68
N ALA A 62 6.29 -15.73 -9.47
CA ALA A 62 7.07 -14.86 -10.35
C ALA A 62 8.24 -15.69 -10.92
N GLY A 63 8.06 -16.25 -12.11
CA GLY A 63 8.98 -17.24 -12.67
C GLY A 63 9.10 -18.47 -11.77
N LYS A 64 10.29 -18.75 -11.24
CA LYS A 64 10.53 -19.90 -10.35
C LYS A 64 10.13 -19.66 -8.89
N GLN A 65 9.98 -18.40 -8.49
CA GLN A 65 9.70 -18.02 -7.10
C GLN A 65 8.21 -18.13 -6.79
N VAL A 66 7.83 -18.87 -5.75
CA VAL A 66 6.46 -18.88 -5.22
C VAL A 66 6.29 -17.69 -4.28
N LEU A 67 5.30 -16.84 -4.54
CA LEU A 67 4.98 -15.65 -3.75
C LEU A 67 3.94 -15.95 -2.68
N VAL A 68 2.88 -16.67 -3.05
CA VAL A 68 1.75 -17.04 -2.18
C VAL A 68 1.25 -18.41 -2.60
N LYS A 69 0.72 -19.20 -1.66
CA LYS A 69 0.01 -20.45 -1.93
C LYS A 69 -1.19 -20.58 -1.00
N GLY A 70 -2.20 -21.31 -1.43
CA GLY A 70 -3.41 -21.53 -0.66
C GLY A 70 -4.33 -22.55 -1.28
N HIS A 71 -5.56 -22.55 -0.80
CA HIS A 71 -6.65 -23.35 -1.32
C HIS A 71 -7.96 -22.61 -1.12
N GLY A 72 -8.97 -23.01 -1.88
CA GLY A 72 -10.33 -22.51 -1.75
C GLY A 72 -11.32 -23.63 -2.03
N ARG A 73 -12.60 -23.32 -1.79
CA ARG A 73 -13.69 -24.26 -2.01
C ARG A 73 -14.71 -23.63 -2.95
N ALA A 74 -15.07 -24.36 -3.98
CA ALA A 74 -16.17 -24.05 -4.86
C ALA A 74 -17.51 -24.41 -4.21
N THR A 75 -18.59 -23.77 -4.64
CA THR A 75 -19.94 -24.02 -4.09
C THR A 75 -20.45 -25.45 -4.32
N ALA A 76 -19.81 -26.21 -5.21
CA ALA A 76 -20.09 -27.61 -5.48
C ALA A 76 -18.81 -28.36 -5.87
N GLY A 77 -18.77 -29.66 -5.61
CA GLY A 77 -17.71 -30.55 -6.06
C GLY A 77 -18.09 -31.35 -7.30
N ALA A 78 -17.08 -31.96 -7.93
CA ALA A 78 -17.27 -32.87 -9.05
C ALA A 78 -18.30 -33.96 -8.69
N PRO A 79 -19.23 -34.31 -9.61
CA PRO A 79 -19.22 -33.97 -11.04
C PRO A 79 -19.83 -32.61 -11.39
N LYS A 80 -20.38 -31.87 -10.43
CA LYS A 80 -21.02 -30.56 -10.66
C LYS A 80 -19.97 -29.44 -10.74
N TRP A 81 -20.29 -28.39 -11.48
CA TRP A 81 -19.53 -27.15 -11.46
C TRP A 81 -19.96 -26.31 -10.26
N GLY A 82 -19.00 -25.90 -9.43
CA GLY A 82 -19.20 -24.96 -8.34
C GLY A 82 -18.58 -23.60 -8.66
N LYS A 83 -19.24 -22.52 -8.28
CA LYS A 83 -18.70 -21.16 -8.38
C LYS A 83 -17.68 -20.93 -7.27
N TRP A 84 -16.70 -20.07 -7.53
CA TRP A 84 -15.73 -19.66 -6.52
C TRP A 84 -15.25 -18.24 -6.78
N GLN A 85 -14.75 -17.63 -5.71
CA GLN A 85 -14.12 -16.32 -5.70
C GLN A 85 -12.89 -16.39 -4.81
N GLN A 86 -11.75 -15.96 -5.32
CA GLN A 86 -10.48 -15.93 -4.61
C GLN A 86 -9.92 -14.52 -4.63
N LYS A 87 -9.72 -13.96 -3.44
CA LYS A 87 -8.95 -12.73 -3.24
C LYS A 87 -7.49 -13.10 -3.04
N ILE A 88 -6.60 -12.46 -3.79
CA ILE A 88 -5.16 -12.66 -3.72
C ILE A 88 -4.51 -11.31 -3.42
N THR A 89 -3.75 -11.24 -2.34
CA THR A 89 -3.05 -10.04 -1.92
C THR A 89 -1.55 -10.27 -2.01
N LEU A 90 -0.85 -9.41 -2.75
CA LEU A 90 0.60 -9.41 -2.87
C LEU A 90 1.14 -8.07 -2.38
N SER A 91 2.27 -8.04 -1.71
CA SER A 91 2.98 -6.79 -1.44
C SER A 91 3.62 -6.26 -2.73
N LYS A 92 3.74 -4.94 -2.86
CA LYS A 92 4.39 -4.31 -4.03
C LYS A 92 5.83 -4.80 -4.19
N GLU A 93 6.53 -5.03 -3.09
CA GLU A 93 7.91 -5.51 -3.04
C GLU A 93 8.04 -6.93 -3.62
N GLN A 94 7.05 -7.80 -3.36
CA GLN A 94 7.05 -9.17 -3.91
C GLN A 94 7.00 -9.19 -5.44
N ILE A 95 6.35 -8.20 -6.05
CA ILE A 95 6.13 -8.13 -7.50
C ILE A 95 7.02 -7.08 -8.20
N LYS A 96 7.76 -6.26 -7.46
CA LYS A 96 8.61 -5.20 -8.01
C LYS A 96 9.65 -5.79 -8.96
N GLY A 97 9.68 -5.30 -10.19
CA GLY A 97 10.61 -5.75 -11.24
C GLY A 97 10.37 -7.16 -11.79
N LYS A 98 9.30 -7.85 -11.34
CA LYS A 98 8.99 -9.21 -11.81
C LYS A 98 8.18 -9.14 -13.11
N LYS A 99 8.77 -9.62 -14.20
CA LYS A 99 8.07 -9.89 -15.47
C LYS A 99 7.52 -11.32 -15.36
N ASN A 100 6.22 -11.54 -15.58
CA ASN A 100 5.51 -12.84 -15.51
C ASN A 100 5.07 -13.31 -14.11
N VAL A 101 4.25 -12.49 -13.44
CA VAL A 101 3.51 -12.97 -12.25
C VAL A 101 2.29 -13.77 -12.72
N THR A 102 2.17 -15.03 -12.30
CA THR A 102 1.10 -15.95 -12.70
C THR A 102 0.38 -16.55 -11.49
N LEU A 103 -0.92 -16.79 -11.64
CA LEU A 103 -1.72 -17.64 -10.77
C LEU A 103 -1.81 -19.04 -11.40
N GLU A 104 -1.42 -20.05 -10.65
CA GLU A 104 -1.62 -21.45 -11.02
C GLU A 104 -2.75 -22.02 -10.15
N LEU A 105 -3.87 -22.38 -10.76
CA LEU A 105 -4.96 -23.13 -10.14
C LEU A 105 -4.79 -24.61 -10.45
N TYR A 106 -5.04 -25.48 -9.48
CA TYR A 106 -4.92 -26.91 -9.69
C TYR A 106 -5.75 -27.71 -8.70
N GLU A 107 -6.00 -28.96 -9.05
CA GLU A 107 -6.58 -29.97 -8.17
C GLU A 107 -5.46 -30.89 -7.67
N LYS A 108 -5.59 -31.40 -6.44
CA LYS A 108 -4.71 -32.49 -5.98
C LYS A 108 -5.35 -33.83 -6.30
N SER A 109 -4.62 -34.69 -6.99
CA SER A 109 -4.99 -36.07 -7.26
C SER A 109 -5.27 -36.81 -5.96
N ALA A 110 -6.44 -37.43 -5.86
CA ALA A 110 -6.80 -38.27 -4.70
C ALA A 110 -5.92 -39.53 -4.59
N LYS A 111 -5.25 -39.93 -5.67
CA LYS A 111 -4.40 -41.12 -5.72
C LYS A 111 -3.03 -40.89 -5.09
N ASP A 112 -2.40 -39.75 -5.39
CA ASP A 112 -0.98 -39.50 -5.07
C ASP A 112 -0.68 -38.06 -4.62
N GLY A 113 -1.71 -37.22 -4.43
CA GLY A 113 -1.59 -35.84 -3.97
C GLY A 113 -0.94 -34.88 -4.97
N LYS A 114 -0.58 -35.35 -6.17
CA LYS A 114 0.08 -34.53 -7.20
C LYS A 114 -0.87 -33.50 -7.78
N ALA A 115 -0.31 -32.37 -8.20
CA ALA A 115 -1.07 -31.35 -8.91
C ALA A 115 -1.52 -31.89 -10.27
N VAL A 116 -2.81 -31.84 -10.52
CA VAL A 116 -3.45 -32.18 -11.79
C VAL A 116 -4.37 -31.04 -12.22
N ASN A 117 -4.77 -31.05 -13.49
CA ASN A 117 -5.73 -30.07 -14.03
C ASN A 117 -5.26 -28.62 -13.89
N GLN A 118 -3.95 -28.40 -14.04
CA GLN A 118 -3.35 -27.09 -13.83
C GLN A 118 -3.88 -26.07 -14.85
N LEU A 119 -4.27 -24.89 -14.38
CA LEU A 119 -4.62 -23.73 -15.18
C LEU A 119 -3.70 -22.57 -14.76
N ILE A 120 -2.93 -22.04 -15.71
CA ILE A 120 -1.97 -20.96 -15.49
C ILE A 120 -2.55 -19.67 -16.07
N ILE A 121 -2.60 -18.62 -15.25
CA ILE A 121 -3.26 -17.35 -15.58
C ILE A 121 -2.28 -16.21 -15.30
N PRO A 122 -1.95 -15.35 -16.27
CA PRO A 122 -1.14 -14.17 -16.02
C PRO A 122 -1.92 -13.16 -15.15
N LEU A 123 -1.28 -12.67 -14.08
CA LEU A 123 -1.84 -11.62 -13.21
C LEU A 123 -1.43 -10.21 -13.65
N ASN A 124 -0.48 -10.07 -14.56
CA ASN A 124 -0.02 -8.76 -15.02
C ASN A 124 -0.94 -8.13 -16.08
N HIS A 125 -1.43 -8.91 -17.06
CA HIS A 125 -2.36 -8.53 -18.14
C HIS A 125 -2.64 -9.77 -19.03
N PRO A 126 -3.76 -9.87 -19.79
CA PRO A 126 -4.98 -9.03 -19.77
C PRO A 126 -5.96 -9.37 -18.65
N PHE A 127 -6.57 -8.33 -18.07
CA PHE A 127 -7.68 -8.44 -17.12
C PHE A 127 -9.00 -8.69 -17.87
N GLY A 128 -9.95 -9.38 -17.24
CA GLY A 128 -11.25 -9.72 -17.83
C GLY A 128 -11.22 -10.84 -18.89
N LYS A 129 -10.04 -11.21 -19.41
CA LYS A 129 -9.88 -12.38 -20.27
C LYS A 129 -10.29 -13.65 -19.54
N GLU A 130 -11.01 -14.51 -20.25
CA GLU A 130 -11.46 -15.79 -19.74
C GLU A 130 -10.42 -16.89 -19.98
N TYR A 131 -10.20 -17.70 -18.95
CA TYR A 131 -9.31 -18.86 -18.96
C TYR A 131 -10.08 -20.11 -18.53
N GLN A 132 -9.76 -21.25 -19.15
CA GLN A 132 -10.43 -22.51 -18.86
C GLN A 132 -9.60 -23.75 -19.21
N ASN A 133 -9.94 -24.87 -18.58
CA ASN A 133 -9.51 -26.22 -18.90
C ASN A 133 -10.60 -27.22 -18.48
N ARG A 134 -10.27 -28.52 -18.37
CA ARG A 134 -11.23 -29.56 -18.01
C ARG A 134 -11.82 -29.48 -16.58
N ALA A 135 -11.16 -28.78 -15.65
CA ALA A 135 -11.56 -28.69 -14.25
C ALA A 135 -11.90 -27.25 -13.81
N PHE A 136 -11.46 -26.24 -14.55
CA PHE A 136 -11.72 -24.83 -14.26
C PHE A 136 -12.30 -24.15 -15.50
N ARG A 137 -13.37 -23.36 -15.36
CA ARG A 137 -13.96 -22.61 -16.47
C ARG A 137 -14.44 -21.24 -16.03
N HIS A 138 -14.71 -20.36 -17.00
CA HIS A 138 -15.15 -18.99 -16.74
C HIS A 138 -14.19 -18.22 -15.81
N VAL A 139 -12.89 -18.59 -15.80
CA VAL A 139 -11.94 -18.01 -14.88
C VAL A 139 -11.51 -16.65 -15.39
N LYS A 140 -11.72 -15.60 -14.60
CA LYS A 140 -11.41 -14.22 -14.94
C LYS A 140 -10.68 -13.56 -13.78
N VAL A 141 -9.68 -12.76 -14.12
CA VAL A 141 -8.99 -11.86 -13.18
C VAL A 141 -9.57 -10.48 -13.40
N ALA A 142 -10.23 -9.93 -12.38
CA ALA A 142 -10.68 -8.56 -12.40
C ALA A 142 -9.47 -7.60 -12.38
N GLU A 143 -9.70 -6.37 -12.82
CA GLU A 143 -8.70 -5.33 -12.68
C GLU A 143 -8.32 -5.15 -11.19
N PRO A 144 -7.01 -5.17 -10.85
CA PRO A 144 -6.59 -5.13 -9.46
C PRO A 144 -6.64 -3.72 -8.87
N ASN A 145 -6.77 -3.67 -7.55
CA ASN A 145 -6.57 -2.45 -6.77
C ASN A 145 -5.15 -2.42 -6.19
N VAL A 146 -4.50 -1.26 -6.25
CA VAL A 146 -3.31 -0.97 -5.45
C VAL A 146 -3.77 -0.29 -4.17
N ILE A 147 -3.40 -0.86 -3.04
CA ILE A 147 -3.82 -0.43 -1.70
C ILE A 147 -2.62 0.15 -0.96
N TYR A 148 -2.67 1.43 -0.66
CA TYR A 148 -1.70 2.12 0.18
C TYR A 148 -2.20 2.10 1.62
N VAL A 149 -1.42 1.50 2.53
CA VAL A 149 -1.73 1.49 3.96
C VAL A 149 -0.91 2.58 4.63
N VAL A 150 -1.56 3.68 4.99
CA VAL A 150 -0.95 4.85 5.62
C VAL A 150 -1.29 4.85 7.10
N THR A 151 -0.28 5.09 7.93
CA THR A 151 -0.44 5.19 9.38
C THR A 151 0.16 6.49 9.88
N GLY A 152 -0.39 7.05 10.95
CA GLY A 152 0.18 8.22 11.60
C GLY A 152 -0.58 8.60 12.86
N LYS A 153 -0.30 9.79 13.35
CA LYS A 153 -1.06 10.44 14.43
C LYS A 153 -1.69 11.71 13.90
N ALA A 154 -2.93 11.96 14.30
CA ALA A 154 -3.66 13.17 13.98
C ALA A 154 -4.17 13.85 15.26
N ARG A 155 -4.16 15.18 15.26
CA ARG A 155 -4.75 16.04 16.28
C ARG A 155 -5.67 17.00 15.54
N VAL A 156 -6.90 16.55 15.31
CA VAL A 156 -7.91 17.24 14.52
C VAL A 156 -9.24 17.29 15.28
N PHE A 157 -10.08 18.26 14.96
CA PHE A 157 -11.40 18.42 15.59
C PHE A 157 -12.23 17.15 15.42
N GLU A 158 -12.86 16.67 16.51
CA GLU A 158 -13.60 15.40 16.58
C GLU A 158 -12.81 14.15 16.15
N GLY A 159 -11.49 14.26 15.94
CA GLY A 159 -10.67 13.19 15.40
C GLY A 159 -10.92 12.90 13.92
N VAL A 160 -11.74 13.69 13.23
CA VAL A 160 -12.08 13.50 11.81
C VAL A 160 -11.10 14.27 10.93
N TYR A 161 -10.48 13.57 9.99
CA TYR A 161 -9.67 14.18 8.94
C TYR A 161 -10.21 13.82 7.55
N SER A 162 -9.94 14.66 6.57
CA SER A 162 -10.22 14.41 5.17
C SER A 162 -8.91 14.12 4.42
N TYR A 163 -9.02 13.44 3.29
CA TYR A 163 -7.87 13.20 2.43
C TYR A 163 -8.23 13.24 0.96
N ILE A 164 -7.24 13.61 0.15
CA ILE A 164 -7.26 13.57 -1.31
C ILE A 164 -5.99 12.86 -1.77
N VAL A 165 -6.12 12.04 -2.82
CA VAL A 165 -4.99 11.45 -3.52
C VAL A 165 -5.04 11.88 -4.98
N GLU A 166 -3.93 12.43 -5.47
CA GLU A 166 -3.81 12.98 -6.82
C GLU A 166 -2.45 12.66 -7.45
N ASP A 167 -2.36 12.77 -8.77
CA ASP A 167 -1.13 12.58 -9.55
C ASP A 167 -0.59 13.89 -10.17
N GLY A 168 -1.13 15.03 -9.72
CA GLY A 168 -0.83 16.37 -10.23
C GLY A 168 -1.74 16.82 -11.37
N HIS A 169 -2.44 15.90 -12.05
CA HIS A 169 -3.41 16.23 -13.11
C HIS A 169 -4.84 15.90 -12.67
N ASP A 170 -5.03 14.74 -12.06
CA ASP A 170 -6.33 14.21 -11.69
C ASP A 170 -6.38 13.85 -10.20
N VAL A 171 -7.57 14.05 -9.62
CA VAL A 171 -7.88 13.47 -8.31
C VAL A 171 -8.29 12.02 -8.48
N LEU A 172 -7.48 11.12 -7.94
CA LEU A 172 -7.67 9.67 -8.03
C LEU A 172 -8.71 9.18 -7.01
N VAL A 173 -8.62 9.66 -5.77
CA VAL A 173 -9.49 9.27 -4.64
C VAL A 173 -9.68 10.45 -3.68
N LYS A 174 -10.88 10.59 -3.11
CA LYS A 174 -11.16 11.46 -1.95
C LYS A 174 -11.84 10.67 -0.86
N GLY A 175 -11.62 11.03 0.39
CA GLY A 175 -12.29 10.39 1.51
C GLY A 175 -12.06 11.11 2.84
N SER A 176 -12.45 10.43 3.91
CA SER A 176 -12.21 10.85 5.28
C SER A 176 -11.83 9.65 6.14
N GLY A 177 -11.18 9.93 7.26
CA GLY A 177 -10.83 8.93 8.26
C GLY A 177 -11.03 9.47 9.67
N GLN A 178 -10.97 8.56 10.63
CA GLN A 178 -11.14 8.82 12.05
C GLN A 178 -9.87 8.45 12.80
N ALA A 179 -9.35 9.36 13.60
CA ALA A 179 -8.28 9.11 14.55
C ALA A 179 -8.85 8.54 15.86
N SER A 180 -8.02 7.78 16.58
CA SER A 180 -8.41 7.12 17.83
C SER A 180 -8.74 8.11 18.98
N ALA A 181 -8.41 9.38 18.81
CA ALA A 181 -8.70 10.46 19.75
C ALA A 181 -8.88 11.78 18.97
N ALA A 182 -9.65 12.70 19.54
CA ALA A 182 -9.87 14.04 19.01
C ALA A 182 -8.90 15.05 19.62
N ALA A 183 -8.70 16.19 18.94
CA ALA A 183 -8.00 17.34 19.51
C ALA A 183 -8.62 17.74 20.87
N PRO A 184 -7.81 18.14 21.86
CA PRO A 184 -6.37 18.46 21.76
C PRO A 184 -5.43 17.25 21.82
N ALA A 185 -5.94 16.04 22.07
CA ALA A 185 -5.11 14.83 22.12
C ALA A 185 -4.68 14.37 20.73
N TRP A 186 -3.56 13.65 20.67
CA TRP A 186 -3.11 12.96 19.47
C TRP A 186 -3.75 11.56 19.40
N GLY A 187 -4.57 11.32 18.38
CA GLY A 187 -5.10 10.00 18.04
C GLY A 187 -4.26 9.30 16.99
N THR A 188 -4.10 7.98 17.07
CA THR A 188 -3.50 7.20 15.99
C THR A 188 -4.52 6.93 14.89
N PHE A 189 -4.07 6.74 13.65
CA PHE A 189 -4.93 6.30 12.56
C PHE A 189 -4.23 5.29 11.66
N LYS A 190 -5.05 4.50 10.97
CA LYS A 190 -4.66 3.62 9.86
C LYS A 190 -5.67 3.83 8.74
N GLN A 191 -5.22 4.35 7.60
CA GLN A 191 -6.02 4.55 6.41
C GLN A 191 -5.58 3.58 5.32
N GLU A 192 -6.51 2.82 4.77
CA GLU A 192 -6.30 2.02 3.57
C GLU A 192 -6.92 2.76 2.38
N ILE A 193 -6.11 3.05 1.37
CA ILE A 193 -6.53 3.80 0.18
C ILE A 193 -6.39 2.87 -1.01
N ALA A 194 -7.52 2.47 -1.60
CA ALA A 194 -7.57 1.59 -2.75
C ALA A 194 -7.73 2.41 -4.04
N ILE A 195 -6.82 2.22 -4.99
CA ILE A 195 -6.84 2.87 -6.31
C ILE A 195 -6.80 1.77 -7.37
N LYS A 196 -7.71 1.82 -8.35
CA LYS A 196 -7.69 0.91 -9.49
C LYS A 196 -6.40 1.07 -10.27
N LYS A 197 -5.81 -0.03 -10.73
CA LYS A 197 -4.53 0.00 -11.45
C LYS A 197 -4.57 0.85 -12.74
N SER A 198 -5.68 0.90 -13.46
CA SER A 198 -5.86 1.75 -14.67
C SER A 198 -5.91 3.24 -14.37
N LYS A 199 -6.21 3.63 -13.12
CA LYS A 199 -6.20 5.03 -12.68
C LYS A 199 -4.83 5.49 -12.18
N LEU A 200 -3.87 4.57 -12.04
CA LEU A 200 -2.51 4.97 -11.66
C LEU A 200 -1.82 5.59 -12.87
N PRO A 201 -1.03 6.65 -12.67
CA PRO A 201 -0.34 7.29 -13.75
C PRO A 201 0.75 6.36 -14.29
N HIS A 202 1.04 6.48 -15.59
CA HIS A 202 2.11 5.72 -16.22
C HIS A 202 3.51 6.20 -15.79
N ASN A 203 3.63 7.50 -15.53
CA ASN A 203 4.83 8.20 -15.09
C ASN A 203 4.48 9.26 -14.03
N GLY A 204 5.49 9.75 -13.30
CA GLY A 204 5.29 10.75 -12.25
C GLY A 204 4.98 10.14 -10.87
N SER A 205 4.30 10.90 -10.02
CA SER A 205 4.15 10.57 -8.59
C SER A 205 2.69 10.65 -8.17
N ILE A 206 2.33 9.88 -7.14
CA ILE A 206 1.03 10.02 -6.48
C ILE A 206 1.26 10.65 -5.12
N ILE A 207 0.51 11.70 -4.80
CA ILE A 207 0.59 12.44 -3.55
C ILE A 207 -0.72 12.26 -2.78
N LEU A 208 -0.59 11.92 -1.50
CA LEU A 208 -1.66 11.99 -0.51
C LEU A 208 -1.58 13.32 0.21
N THR A 209 -2.70 14.03 0.29
CA THR A 209 -2.85 15.19 1.16
C THR A 209 -3.91 14.90 2.22
N LEU A 210 -3.51 14.93 3.49
CA LEU A 210 -4.37 14.89 4.67
C LEU A 210 -4.68 16.31 5.11
N TYR A 211 -5.92 16.62 5.46
CA TYR A 211 -6.29 17.96 5.92
C TYR A 211 -7.52 17.93 6.81
N GLN A 212 -7.73 19.02 7.56
CA GLN A 212 -8.98 19.29 8.25
C GLN A 212 -9.84 20.22 7.38
N LYS A 213 -11.13 19.92 7.24
CA LYS A 213 -12.07 20.83 6.57
C LYS A 213 -12.35 22.03 7.47
N ASP A 214 -12.37 23.22 6.88
CA ASP A 214 -12.86 24.42 7.54
C ASP A 214 -14.36 24.30 7.84
N LEU A 215 -14.76 24.55 9.09
CA LEU A 215 -16.15 24.58 9.54
C LEU A 215 -16.92 25.79 8.95
N SER A 216 -16.21 26.79 8.42
CA SER A 216 -16.78 27.99 7.80
C SER A 216 -17.43 27.75 6.42
N GLY A 217 -17.37 26.52 5.88
CA GLY A 217 -18.00 26.17 4.59
C GLY A 217 -17.30 26.74 3.34
N ARG A 218 -16.22 27.51 3.49
CA ARG A 218 -15.46 28.14 2.38
C ARG A 218 -14.51 27.20 1.65
N GLY A 219 -14.48 25.91 2.02
CA GLY A 219 -13.73 24.87 1.30
C GLY A 219 -12.21 24.92 1.46
N ALA A 220 -11.66 25.79 2.32
CA ALA A 220 -10.22 25.85 2.57
C ALA A 220 -9.73 24.57 3.28
N HIS A 221 -8.64 23.98 2.79
CA HIS A 221 -7.94 22.90 3.49
C HIS A 221 -7.11 23.48 4.63
N LEU A 222 -7.51 23.22 5.88
CA LEU A 222 -6.75 23.63 7.06
C LEU A 222 -5.74 22.55 7.43
N HIS A 223 -4.54 22.98 7.85
CA HIS A 223 -3.48 22.11 8.36
C HIS A 223 -3.18 20.92 7.43
N SER A 224 -2.88 21.23 6.17
CA SER A 224 -2.65 20.21 5.14
C SER A 224 -1.26 19.58 5.28
N TYR A 225 -1.21 18.25 5.33
CA TYR A 225 0.02 17.46 5.31
C TYR A 225 0.07 16.60 4.05
N SER A 226 1.15 16.72 3.28
CA SER A 226 1.34 15.95 2.04
C SER A 226 2.41 14.87 2.20
N LEU A 227 2.13 13.69 1.65
CA LEU A 227 3.02 12.54 1.62
C LEU A 227 3.02 11.94 0.21
N GLN A 228 4.19 11.75 -0.38
CA GLN A 228 4.30 10.99 -1.61
C GLN A 228 4.01 9.51 -1.33
N LEU A 229 2.95 8.97 -1.94
CA LEU A 229 2.56 7.56 -1.83
C LEU A 229 3.42 6.66 -2.74
N ASP A 230 3.74 7.15 -3.92
CA ASP A 230 4.43 6.34 -4.92
C ASP A 230 5.19 7.16 -5.96
N GLN A 231 6.14 6.50 -6.63
CA GLN A 231 6.86 7.02 -7.79
C GLN A 231 6.80 6.00 -8.93
N PHE A 232 6.34 6.47 -10.09
CA PHE A 232 6.35 5.76 -11.35
C PHE A 232 7.55 6.23 -12.19
N PRO A 233 8.11 5.34 -13.02
CA PRO A 233 9.23 5.70 -13.89
C PRO A 233 8.85 6.84 -14.82
N TRP A 234 9.82 7.71 -15.10
CA TRP A 234 9.70 8.77 -16.10
C TRP A 234 9.94 8.23 -17.50
#